data_AF-A0A060QF55-F1
#
_entry.id   AF-A0A060QF55-F1
#
_cell.length_a   1.000
_cell.length_b   1.000
_cell.length_c   1.000
_cell.angle_alpha   90.00
_cell.angle_beta   90.00
_cell.angle_gamma   90.00
#
_symmetry.space_group_name_H-M   'P 1'
#
loop_
_entity.id
_entity.type
_entity.pdbx_description
1 polymer ?
#
loop_
_entity_poly.entity_id
_entity_poly.type
_entity_poly.pdbx_seq_one_letter_code
_entity_poly.pdbx_strand_id
1 'polypeptide(L)'
;MSVGASRRRRQILRAGRCMVLSRADLSESLTVLGYAPPPQAAQLDEGASKAPFIAQITADETSRSGYRPRLRDTLRDGSKTYTLTDASPVYDRGTLCGWTLIASGGS
;
A
#
# COMPACT_ATOMS: atom_id res chain seq x y z
N MET A 1 10.23 -9.47 16.10
CA MET A 1 10.04 -9.27 14.64
C MET A 1 10.83 -10.36 13.89
N SER A 2 10.22 -11.12 12.98
CA SER A 2 10.85 -12.08 12.07
C SER A 2 11.74 -11.41 11.03
N VAL A 3 12.61 -12.23 10.42
CA VAL A 3 13.54 -11.80 9.37
C VAL A 3 12.79 -11.24 8.16
N GLY A 4 11.64 -11.82 7.79
CA GLY A 4 10.82 -11.37 6.66
C GLY A 4 10.22 -9.98 6.88
N ALA A 5 9.59 -9.74 8.04
CA ALA A 5 9.06 -8.43 8.40
C ALA A 5 10.18 -7.38 8.47
N SER A 6 11.34 -7.74 9.03
CA SER A 6 12.53 -6.88 9.10
C SER A 6 13.08 -6.52 7.71
N ARG A 7 13.15 -7.49 6.77
CA ARG A 7 13.57 -7.24 5.39
C ARG A 7 12.61 -6.30 4.66
N ARG A 8 11.30 -6.53 4.77
CA ARG A 8 10.27 -5.66 4.17
C ARG A 8 10.35 -4.24 4.71
N ARG A 9 10.44 -4.08 6.04
CA ARG A 9 10.56 -2.76 6.67
C ARG A 9 11.79 -2.01 6.15
N ARG A 10 12.94 -2.68 6.06
CA ARG A 10 14.15 -2.08 5.48
C ARG A 10 13.97 -1.69 4.00
N GLN A 11 13.26 -2.49 3.21
CA GLN A 11 12.96 -2.17 1.82
C GLN A 11 12.10 -0.91 1.71
N ILE A 12 11.03 -0.81 2.52
CA ILE A 12 10.16 0.37 2.56
C ILE A 12 10.94 1.60 3.03
N LEU A 13 11.78 1.48 4.04
CA LEU A 13 12.59 2.61 4.52
C LEU A 13 13.65 3.06 3.50
N ARG A 14 14.18 2.14 2.68
CA ARG A 14 15.24 2.44 1.71
C ARG A 14 14.72 2.94 0.36
N ALA A 15 13.62 2.37 -0.13
CA ALA A 15 13.11 2.57 -1.48
C ALA A 15 11.62 2.92 -1.52
N GLY A 16 11.00 3.12 -0.36
CA GLY A 16 9.62 3.56 -0.28
C GLY A 16 9.48 5.02 -0.68
N ARG A 17 8.23 5.41 -0.92
CA ARG A 17 7.78 6.75 -1.26
C ARG A 17 6.57 7.12 -0.41
N CYS A 18 6.40 8.42 -0.18
CA CYS A 18 5.26 8.92 0.57
C CYS A 18 3.99 8.74 -0.26
N MET A 19 3.00 8.07 0.33
CA MET A 19 1.67 7.88 -0.23
C MET A 19 0.64 8.45 0.75
N VAL A 20 -0.56 8.76 0.26
CA VAL A 20 -1.67 9.22 1.09
C VAL A 20 -2.81 8.23 0.97
N LEU A 21 -3.16 7.61 2.10
CA LEU A 21 -4.40 6.86 2.25
C LEU A 21 -5.51 7.81 2.64
N SER A 22 -6.67 7.70 2.00
CA SER A 22 -7.84 8.49 2.35
C SER A 22 -9.09 7.64 2.28
N ARG A 23 -10.07 7.91 3.14
CA ARG A 23 -11.39 7.30 3.02
C ARG A 23 -12.06 7.74 1.72
N ALA A 24 -13.00 6.92 1.24
CA ALA A 24 -13.80 7.25 0.06
C ALA A 24 -14.61 8.55 0.22
N ASP A 25 -15.01 8.86 1.46
CA ASP A 25 -15.74 10.08 1.84
C ASP A 25 -14.81 11.23 2.28
N LEU A 26 -13.49 11.04 2.18
CA LEU A 26 -12.44 11.99 2.63
C LEU A 26 -12.54 12.38 4.12
N SER A 27 -13.28 11.62 4.93
CA SER A 27 -13.44 11.88 6.37
C SER A 27 -12.12 11.72 7.15
N GLU A 28 -11.26 10.82 6.69
CA GLU A 28 -9.93 10.61 7.26
C GLU A 28 -8.90 10.46 6.14
N SER A 29 -7.71 11.00 6.38
CA SER A 29 -6.54 10.83 5.51
C SER A 29 -5.28 10.61 6.33
N LEU A 30 -4.40 9.74 5.86
CA LEU A 30 -3.16 9.38 6.50
C LEU A 30 -2.02 9.32 5.48
N THR A 31 -0.98 10.11 5.70
CA THR A 31 0.29 9.95 4.98
C THR A 31 1.03 8.73 5.51
N VAL A 32 1.42 7.84 4.61
CA VAL A 32 2.12 6.58 4.91
C VAL A 32 3.37 6.45 4.04
N LEU A 33 4.39 5.76 4.55
CA LEU A 33 5.54 5.37 3.76
C LEU A 33 5.27 4.00 3.13
N GLY A 34 5.27 3.93 1.80
CA GLY A 34 4.94 2.73 1.05
C GLY A 34 5.96 2.38 -0.01
N TYR A 35 6.22 1.10 -0.21
CA TYR A 35 6.96 0.59 -1.35
C TYR A 35 5.99 -0.05 -2.34
N ALA A 36 6.00 0.44 -3.58
CA ALA A 36 5.32 -0.21 -4.69
C ALA A 36 6.38 -0.69 -5.69
N PRO A 37 6.48 -2.01 -5.94
CA PRO A 37 7.40 -2.52 -6.96
C PRO A 37 7.04 -1.95 -8.33
N PRO A 38 8.04 -1.72 -9.21
CA PRO A 38 7.77 -1.30 -10.57
C PRO A 38 6.89 -2.35 -11.27
N PRO A 39 5.94 -1.93 -12.14
CA PRO A 39 5.15 -2.86 -12.92
C PRO A 39 6.09 -3.77 -13.70
N GLN A 40 5.95 -5.09 -13.54
CA GLN A 40 6.78 -6.06 -14.24
C GLN A 40 6.41 -5.99 -15.73
N ALA A 41 7.41 -5.75 -16.59
CA ALA A 41 7.23 -5.52 -18.02
C ALA A 41 6.55 -6.68 -18.79
N ALA A 42 6.44 -7.87 -18.19
CA ALA A 42 5.83 -9.06 -18.79
C ALA A 42 4.28 -9.04 -18.83
N GLN A 43 3.62 -7.97 -18.40
CA GLN A 43 2.15 -7.80 -18.47
C GLN A 43 1.71 -6.86 -19.61
N LEU A 44 2.62 -6.53 -20.53
CA LEU A 44 2.38 -5.62 -21.66
C LEU A 44 2.02 -6.34 -22.97
N ASP A 45 1.82 -7.66 -22.96
CA ASP A 45 1.30 -8.37 -24.14
C ASP A 45 -0.24 -8.25 -24.18
N GLU A 46 -0.68 -7.56 -25.23
CA GLU A 46 -2.02 -7.45 -25.84
C GLU A 46 -3.26 -7.67 -24.94
N GLY A 47 -3.96 -6.56 -24.68
CA GLY A 47 -5.33 -6.56 -24.14
C GLY A 47 -5.46 -6.37 -22.63
N ALA A 48 -4.35 -6.07 -21.94
CA ALA A 48 -4.26 -6.06 -20.48
C ALA A 48 -5.30 -5.14 -19.80
N SER A 49 -6.25 -5.79 -19.11
CA SER A 49 -6.96 -5.17 -17.99
C SER A 49 -5.93 -4.52 -17.08
N LYS A 50 -6.02 -3.20 -16.84
CA LYS A 50 -5.06 -2.40 -16.05
C LYS A 50 -4.48 -3.23 -14.89
N ALA A 51 -3.18 -3.55 -14.96
CA ALA A 51 -2.54 -4.36 -13.94
C ALA A 51 -2.77 -3.75 -12.54
N PRO A 52 -3.09 -4.57 -11.53
CA PRO A 52 -3.35 -4.06 -10.19
C PRO A 52 -2.09 -3.39 -9.63
N PHE A 53 -2.27 -2.22 -9.03
CA PHE A 53 -1.23 -1.52 -8.28
C PHE A 53 -1.09 -2.17 -6.91
N ILE A 54 0.09 -2.71 -6.61
CA ILE A 54 0.39 -3.33 -5.32
C ILE A 54 1.35 -2.42 -4.56
N ALA A 55 1.00 -2.06 -3.33
CA ALA A 55 1.87 -1.31 -2.43
C ALA A 55 1.97 -2.00 -1.07
N GLN A 56 3.14 -1.91 -0.44
CA GLN A 56 3.38 -2.39 0.92
C GLN A 56 3.75 -1.22 1.81
N ILE A 57 3.03 -1.04 2.90
CA ILE A 57 3.26 0.05 3.87
C ILE A 57 3.66 -0.50 5.24
N THR A 58 4.35 0.32 6.02
CA THR A 58 4.60 0.06 7.45
C THR A 58 3.34 0.19 8.29
N ALA A 59 3.35 -0.44 9.47
CA ALA A 59 2.27 -0.28 10.44
C ALA A 59 2.42 0.96 11.33
N ASP A 60 3.54 1.69 11.25
CA ASP A 60 3.88 2.77 12.19
C ASP A 60 2.83 3.90 12.15
N GLU A 61 2.50 4.38 10.95
CA GLU A 61 1.53 5.45 10.75
C GLU A 61 0.08 5.00 11.00
N THR A 62 -0.27 3.79 10.56
CA THR A 62 -1.63 3.22 10.70
C THR A 62 -1.94 2.86 12.15
N SER A 63 -0.97 2.33 12.89
CA SER A 63 -1.14 2.01 14.32
C SER A 63 -1.22 3.26 15.18
N ARG A 64 -0.43 4.30 14.87
CA ARG A 64 -0.44 5.57 15.59
C ARG A 64 -1.72 6.37 15.41
N SER A 65 -2.31 6.34 14.22
CA SER A 65 -3.55 7.05 13.90
C SER A 65 -4.82 6.24 14.21
N GLY A 66 -4.69 4.92 14.40
CA GLY A 66 -5.83 4.00 14.43
C GLY A 66 -6.45 3.73 13.05
N TYR A 67 -5.89 4.32 11.98
CA TYR A 67 -6.38 4.14 10.63
C TYR A 67 -6.15 2.71 10.16
N ARG A 68 -7.24 1.98 9.88
CA ARG A 68 -7.19 0.66 9.24
C ARG A 68 -7.54 0.79 7.76
N PRO A 69 -6.61 0.51 6.83
CA PRO A 69 -6.92 0.51 5.41
C PRO A 69 -8.03 -0.50 5.10
N ARG A 70 -8.98 -0.11 4.24
CA ARG A 70 -10.13 -0.96 3.87
C ARG A 70 -10.49 -0.81 2.40
N LEU A 71 -11.35 -1.72 1.93
CA LEU A 71 -11.93 -1.67 0.58
C LEU A 71 -12.54 -0.29 0.29
N ARG A 72 -12.34 0.21 -0.93
CA ARG A 72 -12.78 1.53 -1.43
C ARG A 72 -12.04 2.75 -0.88
N ASP A 73 -11.11 2.58 0.07
CA ASP A 73 -10.20 3.69 0.39
C ASP A 73 -9.40 4.08 -0.86
N THR A 74 -8.94 5.32 -0.91
CA THR A 74 -8.11 5.85 -1.97
C THR A 74 -6.65 5.83 -1.53
N LEU A 75 -5.77 5.45 -2.44
CA LEU A 75 -4.32 5.51 -2.26
C LEU A 75 -3.75 6.46 -3.31
N ARG A 76 -3.19 7.58 -2.86
CA ARG A 76 -2.52 8.55 -3.71
C ARG A 76 -1.02 8.36 -3.66
N ASP A 77 -0.41 8.21 -4.83
CA ASP A 77 1.02 8.06 -5.03
C ASP A 77 1.51 9.14 -6.01
N GLY A 78 2.00 10.25 -5.45
CA GLY A 78 2.29 11.46 -6.23
C GLY A 78 1.02 12.03 -6.89
N SER A 79 1.03 12.11 -8.22
CA SER A 79 -0.12 12.57 -9.02
C SER A 79 -1.16 11.47 -9.28
N LYS A 80 -0.81 10.19 -9.09
CA LYS A 80 -1.69 9.07 -9.40
C LYS A 80 -2.57 8.75 -8.21
N THR A 81 -3.86 8.54 -8.48
CA THR A 81 -4.83 8.11 -7.46
C THR A 81 -5.39 6.75 -7.83
N TYR A 82 -5.36 5.83 -6.87
CA TYR A 82 -5.85 4.45 -7.00
C TYR A 82 -6.95 4.18 -5.98
N THR A 83 -7.84 3.26 -6.29
CA THR A 83 -8.87 2.79 -5.36
C THR A 83 -8.48 1.42 -4.83
N LEU A 84 -8.43 1.26 -3.51
CA LEU A 84 -8.14 -0.02 -2.86
C LEU A 84 -9.23 -1.04 -3.17
N THR A 85 -8.80 -2.14 -3.79
CA THR A 85 -9.61 -3.33 -4.02
C THR A 85 -9.36 -4.39 -2.94
N ASP A 86 -8.22 -4.35 -2.27
CA ASP A 86 -7.94 -5.17 -1.10
C ASP A 86 -6.91 -4.49 -0.17
N ALA A 87 -7.03 -4.78 1.12
CA ALA A 87 -6.10 -4.34 2.15
C ALA A 87 -5.89 -5.46 3.17
N SER A 88 -4.75 -6.13 3.06
CA SER A 88 -4.40 -7.28 3.87
C SER A 88 -3.38 -6.90 4.96
N PRO A 89 -3.68 -7.11 6.26
CA PRO A 89 -2.72 -6.85 7.33
C PRO A 89 -1.59 -7.86 7.30
N VAL A 90 -0.37 -7.39 7.56
CA VAL A 90 0.83 -8.22 7.64
C VAL A 90 1.21 -8.36 9.11
N TYR A 91 1.02 -9.57 9.64
CA TYR A 91 1.41 -9.91 11.00
C TYR A 91 2.74 -10.63 11.08
N ASP A 92 3.38 -10.46 12.22
CA ASP A 92 4.62 -11.11 12.57
C ASP A 92 4.61 -11.48 14.05
N ARG A 93 4.53 -12.78 14.35
CA ARG A 93 4.36 -13.29 15.71
C ARG A 93 3.22 -12.59 16.48
N GLY A 94 2.11 -12.28 15.80
CA GLY A 94 0.94 -11.60 16.37
C GLY A 94 1.03 -10.07 16.39
N THR A 95 2.17 -9.47 16.06
CA THR A 95 2.32 -8.01 15.96
C THR A 95 2.04 -7.54 14.54
N LEU A 96 1.17 -6.55 14.37
CA LEU A 96 0.94 -5.89 13.09
C LEU A 96 2.22 -5.15 12.66
N CYS A 97 2.80 -5.53 11.53
CA CYS A 97 4.04 -4.97 11.00
C CYS A 97 3.84 -4.10 9.77
N GLY A 98 2.72 -4.26 9.07
CA GLY A 98 2.40 -3.45 7.90
C GLY A 98 1.12 -3.90 7.23
N TRP A 99 0.92 -3.40 6.02
CA TRP A 99 -0.21 -3.76 5.18
C TRP A 99 0.28 -4.02 3.75
N THR A 100 -0.36 -4.99 3.10
CA THR A 100 -0.32 -5.15 1.64
C THR A 100 -1.60 -4.54 1.10
N LEU A 101 -1.45 -3.54 0.23
CA LEU A 101 -2.53 -2.81 -0.40
C LEU A 101 -2.57 -3.23 -1.87
N ILE A 102 -3.74 -3.65 -2.33
CA ILE A 102 -4.02 -3.89 -3.74
C ILE A 102 -5.01 -2.83 -4.18
N ALA A 103 -4.66 -2.12 -5.23
CA ALA A 103 -5.46 -1.04 -5.76
C ALA A 103 -5.63 -1.20 -7.27
N SER A 104 -6.72 -0.67 -7.80
CA SER A 104 -6.98 -0.62 -9.23
C SER A 104 -7.25 0.83 -9.65
N GLY A 105 -7.20 1.07 -10.96
CA GLY A 105 -7.29 2.42 -11.50
C GLY A 105 -5.92 3.09 -11.61
N GLY A 106 -5.85 4.38 -11.32
CA GLY A 106 -4.73 5.23 -11.71
C GLY A 106 -5.08 5.97 -13.00
N SER A 107 -5.29 7.27 -12.85
CA SER A 107 -5.33 8.30 -13.90
C SER A 107 -4.23 9.30 -13.60
#